data_AF-A0A842TXI2-F1
#
_entry.id   AF-A0A842TXI2-F1
#
_cell.length_a   1.000
_cell.length_b   1.000
_cell.length_c   1.000
_cell.angle_alpha   90.00
_cell.angle_beta   90.00
_cell.angle_gamma   90.00
#
_symmetry.space_group_name_H-M   'P 1'
#
loop_
_entity.id
_entity.type
_entity.pdbx_description
1 polymer ?
#
loop_
_entity_poly.entity_id
_entity_poly.type
_entity_poly.pdbx_seq_one_letter_code
_entity_poly.pdbx_strand_id
1 'polypeptide(L)'
;MIYKDFKEFLLDRLRILAFILFVLCLFLTDVSLNNIMAYGQNYKQGIFFDYSVRATSSFWFGFIFMVILFFAISFRSVYTRRSKIGFLDAFFGITGIIGLMITFAGGIIAFWHGSNTLIPFFSSNMTRVQFYHFGLALDIFSLLYFALTKPDSRISKRRKDRKSKKKKVKRKKK
;
A
#
# COMPACT_ATOMS: atom_id res chain seq x y z
N MET A 1 -0.78 -4.33 -31.70
CA MET A 1 -1.09 -5.33 -30.66
C MET A 1 -0.01 -5.29 -29.59
N ILE A 2 1.26 -5.31 -30.02
CA ILE A 2 2.50 -5.11 -29.24
C ILE A 2 2.42 -4.01 -28.16
N TYR A 3 1.95 -2.79 -28.48
CA TYR A 3 1.91 -1.68 -27.49
C TYR A 3 0.98 -1.92 -26.29
N LYS A 4 -0.10 -2.70 -26.47
CA LYS A 4 -1.03 -3.00 -25.36
C LYS A 4 -0.49 -4.06 -24.43
N ASP A 5 0.15 -5.09 -24.99
CA ASP A 5 0.74 -6.17 -24.22
C ASP A 5 2.00 -5.66 -23.45
N PHE A 6 2.81 -4.79 -24.07
CA PHE A 6 3.95 -4.14 -23.41
C PHE A 6 3.51 -3.20 -22.27
N LYS A 7 2.46 -2.40 -22.47
CA LYS A 7 1.90 -1.52 -21.43
C LYS A 7 1.38 -2.31 -20.22
N GLU A 8 0.68 -3.43 -20.46
CA GLU A 8 0.20 -4.30 -19.38
C GLU A 8 1.37 -4.92 -18.60
N PHE A 9 2.41 -5.40 -19.30
CA PHE A 9 3.64 -5.92 -18.67
C PHE A 9 4.37 -4.87 -17.82
N LEU A 10 4.54 -3.64 -18.33
CA LEU A 10 5.22 -2.56 -17.61
C LEU A 10 4.45 -2.17 -16.33
N LEU A 11 3.11 -2.15 -16.41
CA LEU A 11 2.25 -1.84 -15.27
C LEU A 11 2.29 -2.93 -14.18
N ASP A 12 2.46 -4.19 -14.54
CA ASP A 12 2.65 -5.28 -13.57
C ASP A 12 4.01 -5.17 -12.86
N ARG A 13 5.08 -4.79 -13.58
CA ARG A 13 6.40 -4.52 -12.97
C ARG A 13 6.39 -3.31 -12.05
N LEU A 14 5.72 -2.22 -12.46
CA LEU A 14 5.52 -1.04 -11.61
C LEU A 14 4.77 -1.36 -10.31
N ARG A 15 3.86 -2.34 -10.33
CA ARG A 15 3.15 -2.76 -9.12
C ARG A 15 4.07 -3.45 -8.11
N ILE A 16 4.91 -4.35 -8.58
CA ILE A 16 5.89 -5.04 -7.73
C ILE A 16 6.89 -4.01 -7.19
N LEU A 17 7.36 -3.09 -8.04
CA LEU A 17 8.24 -2.00 -7.63
C LEU A 17 7.56 -1.11 -6.57
N ALA A 18 6.29 -0.74 -6.75
CA ALA A 18 5.53 0.04 -5.77
C ALA A 18 5.37 -0.69 -4.43
N PHE A 19 5.20 -2.02 -4.45
CA PHE A 19 5.16 -2.82 -3.24
C PHE A 19 6.52 -2.89 -2.54
N ILE A 20 7.62 -3.08 -3.28
CA ILE A 20 8.98 -3.03 -2.72
C ILE A 20 9.24 -1.65 -2.10
N LEU A 21 8.92 -0.57 -2.82
CA LEU A 21 9.03 0.79 -2.30
C LEU A 21 8.17 0.99 -1.05
N PHE A 22 6.96 0.43 -1.00
CA PHE A 22 6.09 0.49 0.18
C PHE A 22 6.76 -0.13 1.40
N VAL A 23 7.36 -1.33 1.25
CA VAL A 23 8.11 -2.00 2.33
C VAL A 23 9.33 -1.18 2.76
N LEU A 24 10.07 -0.58 1.81
CA LEU A 24 11.20 0.29 2.13
C LEU A 24 10.77 1.55 2.88
N CYS A 25 9.63 2.13 2.52
CA CYS A 25 9.06 3.28 3.24
C CYS A 25 8.66 2.91 4.65
N LEU A 26 8.04 1.73 4.83
CA LEU A 26 7.68 1.21 6.14
C LEU A 26 8.92 1.07 7.03
N PHE A 27 9.99 0.49 6.50
CA PHE A 27 11.26 0.38 7.23
C PHE A 27 11.84 1.75 7.59
N LEU A 28 11.85 2.69 6.64
CA LEU A 28 12.31 4.06 6.89
C LEU A 28 11.49 4.74 7.99
N THR A 29 10.17 4.63 7.95
CA THR A 29 9.27 5.20 8.94
C THR A 29 9.51 4.60 10.32
N ASP A 30 9.60 3.27 10.41
CA ASP A 30 9.73 2.57 11.69
C ASP A 30 11.10 2.84 12.35
N VAL A 31 12.19 2.76 11.58
CA VAL A 31 13.54 3.11 12.07
C VAL A 31 13.59 4.56 12.52
N SER A 32 13.00 5.48 11.75
CA SER A 32 12.97 6.89 12.11
C SER A 32 12.16 7.13 13.37
N LEU A 33 11.01 6.46 13.53
CA LEU A 33 10.19 6.55 14.73
C LEU A 33 10.96 6.05 15.95
N ASN A 34 11.61 4.89 15.86
CA ASN A 34 12.44 4.35 16.94
C ASN A 34 13.61 5.29 17.30
N ASN A 35 14.27 5.90 16.32
CA ASN A 35 15.33 6.89 16.55
C ASN A 35 14.80 8.16 17.24
N ILE A 36 13.63 8.66 16.84
CA ILE A 36 12.97 9.79 17.49
C ILE A 36 12.65 9.46 18.95
N MET A 37 12.24 8.22 19.22
CA MET A 37 11.95 7.75 20.57
C MET A 37 13.19 7.66 21.46
N ALA A 38 14.28 7.11 20.91
CA ALA A 38 15.52 6.89 21.66
C ALA A 38 16.33 8.18 21.87
N TYR A 39 16.36 9.05 20.86
CA TYR A 39 17.30 10.18 20.80
C TYR A 39 16.63 11.56 20.63
N GLY A 40 15.30 11.60 20.52
CA GLY A 40 14.52 12.82 20.35
C GLY A 40 14.32 13.25 18.89
N GLN A 41 13.37 14.17 18.67
CA GLN A 41 12.92 14.60 17.34
C GLN A 41 14.02 15.26 16.48
N ASN A 42 15.02 15.87 17.13
CA ASN A 42 16.11 16.59 16.46
C ASN A 42 17.30 15.70 16.10
N TYR A 43 17.26 14.41 16.44
CA TYR A 43 18.32 13.47 16.11
C TYR A 43 18.53 13.38 14.59
N LYS A 44 19.79 13.39 14.18
CA LYS A 44 20.18 13.18 12.79
C LYS A 44 20.54 11.72 12.59
N GLN A 45 19.79 11.02 11.75
CA GLN A 45 20.07 9.64 11.38
C GLN A 45 20.85 9.59 10.06
N GLY A 46 21.82 8.68 9.96
CA GLY A 46 22.50 8.40 8.70
C GLY A 46 21.57 7.63 7.76
N ILE A 47 21.51 8.06 6.49
CA ILE A 47 20.73 7.35 5.46
C ILE A 47 21.68 6.62 4.50
N PHE A 48 22.79 7.26 4.11
CA PHE A 48 23.90 6.67 3.34
C PHE A 48 25.18 7.47 3.60
N PHE A 49 26.29 6.79 3.94
CA PHE A 49 27.61 7.43 4.16
C PHE A 49 27.54 8.66 5.08
N ASP A 50 28.15 9.79 4.68
CA ASP A 50 28.20 11.05 5.46
C ASP A 50 26.91 11.87 5.44
N TYR A 51 25.85 11.40 4.74
CA TYR A 51 24.59 12.13 4.67
C TYR A 51 23.69 11.76 5.84
N SER A 52 23.50 12.75 6.72
CA SER A 52 22.58 12.67 7.85
C SER A 52 21.34 13.55 7.63
N VAL A 53 20.17 13.01 7.95
CA VAL A 53 18.89 13.70 7.85
C VAL A 53 18.19 13.65 9.20
N ARG A 54 17.38 14.66 9.51
CA ARG A 54 16.59 14.64 10.75
C ARG A 54 15.67 13.43 10.72
N ALA A 55 15.69 12.62 11.78
CA ALA A 55 14.83 11.45 11.91
C ALA A 55 13.34 11.82 11.72
N THR A 56 12.93 13.00 12.19
CA THR A 56 11.60 13.56 11.94
C THR A 56 11.27 13.70 10.45
N SER A 57 12.16 14.26 9.64
CA SER A 57 11.92 14.44 8.20
C SER A 57 11.86 13.09 7.47
N SER A 58 12.73 12.15 7.84
CA SER A 58 12.72 10.79 7.28
C SER A 58 11.47 10.01 7.67
N PHE A 59 10.98 10.16 8.91
CA PHE A 59 9.71 9.59 9.36
C PHE A 59 8.57 10.08 8.48
N TRP A 60 8.37 11.39 8.35
CA TRP A 60 7.27 11.96 7.58
C TRP A 60 7.36 11.63 6.10
N PHE A 61 8.58 11.64 5.53
CA PHE A 61 8.79 11.22 4.15
C PHE A 61 8.36 9.77 3.94
N GLY A 62 8.87 8.84 4.75
CA GLY A 62 8.50 7.43 4.68
C GLY A 62 6.99 7.24 4.89
N PHE A 63 6.41 7.93 5.87
CA PHE A 63 5.02 7.75 6.28
C PHE A 63 4.05 8.23 5.20
N ILE A 64 4.24 9.45 4.68
CA ILE A 64 3.41 9.99 3.61
C ILE A 64 3.58 9.17 2.33
N PHE A 65 4.82 8.81 2.00
CA PHE A 65 5.09 8.07 0.77
C PHE A 65 4.53 6.65 0.82
N MET A 66 4.58 5.98 1.98
CA MET A 66 3.91 4.71 2.24
C MET A 66 2.39 4.81 2.01
N VAL A 67 1.73 5.85 2.54
CA VAL A 67 0.28 6.07 2.35
C VAL A 67 -0.05 6.27 0.86
N ILE A 68 0.74 7.06 0.14
CA ILE A 68 0.56 7.28 -1.30
C ILE A 68 0.70 5.95 -2.08
N LEU A 69 1.71 5.15 -1.77
CA LEU A 69 1.95 3.86 -2.41
C LEU A 69 0.83 2.86 -2.11
N PHE A 70 0.31 2.83 -0.87
CA PHE A 70 -0.86 2.04 -0.52
C PHE A 70 -2.05 2.38 -1.42
N PHE A 71 -2.40 3.67 -1.54
CA PHE A 71 -3.49 4.10 -2.41
C PHE A 71 -3.23 3.75 -3.88
N ALA A 72 -2.01 3.95 -4.38
CA ALA A 72 -1.66 3.62 -5.76
C ALA A 72 -1.88 2.14 -6.08
N ILE A 73 -1.48 1.23 -5.18
CA ILE A 73 -1.66 -0.22 -5.33
C ILE A 73 -3.14 -0.59 -5.20
N SER A 74 -3.83 -0.08 -4.19
CA SER A 74 -5.23 -0.38 -3.87
C SER A 74 -6.19 0.12 -4.95
N PHE A 75 -6.09 1.39 -5.38
CA PHE A 75 -6.95 1.94 -6.44
C PHE A 75 -6.81 1.17 -7.75
N ARG A 76 -5.59 0.81 -8.12
CA ARG A 76 -5.36 0.02 -9.33
C ARG A 76 -5.95 -1.37 -9.21
N SER A 77 -5.79 -2.03 -8.06
CA SER A 77 -6.39 -3.34 -7.81
C SER A 77 -7.92 -3.29 -7.99
N VAL A 78 -8.58 -2.31 -7.38
CA VAL A 78 -10.03 -2.09 -7.51
C VAL A 78 -10.41 -1.79 -8.97
N TYR A 79 -9.67 -0.91 -9.66
CA TYR A 79 -9.92 -0.58 -11.06
C TYR A 79 -9.85 -1.80 -11.99
N THR A 80 -8.89 -2.72 -11.75
CA THR A 80 -8.77 -3.94 -12.53
C THR A 80 -9.90 -4.96 -12.26
N ARG A 81 -10.46 -4.97 -11.05
CA ARG A 81 -11.54 -5.90 -10.63
C ARG A 81 -12.95 -5.33 -10.74
N ARG A 82 -13.10 -4.09 -11.22
CA ARG A 82 -14.35 -3.31 -11.29
C ARG A 82 -15.57 -4.01 -11.93
N SER A 83 -15.38 -5.09 -12.69
CA SER A 83 -16.50 -5.84 -13.29
C SER A 83 -17.05 -6.99 -12.44
N LYS A 84 -16.28 -7.50 -11.45
CA LYS A 84 -16.69 -8.53 -10.49
C LYS A 84 -15.78 -8.44 -9.25
N ILE A 85 -16.26 -7.80 -8.20
CA ILE A 85 -15.61 -7.80 -6.89
C ILE A 85 -16.11 -9.06 -6.17
N GLY A 86 -15.21 -9.99 -5.86
CA GLY A 86 -15.56 -11.15 -5.02
C GLY A 86 -15.72 -10.74 -3.55
N PHE A 87 -16.38 -11.58 -2.75
CA PHE A 87 -16.50 -11.36 -1.30
C PHE A 87 -15.13 -11.15 -0.63
N LEU A 88 -14.13 -11.97 -1.01
CA LEU A 88 -12.76 -11.83 -0.50
C LEU A 88 -12.12 -10.49 -0.91
N ASP A 89 -12.32 -10.03 -2.15
CA ASP A 89 -11.79 -8.73 -2.59
C ASP A 89 -12.36 -7.57 -1.77
N ALA A 90 -13.66 -7.66 -1.43
CA ALA A 90 -14.31 -6.68 -0.58
C ALA A 90 -13.80 -6.76 0.87
N PHE A 91 -13.68 -7.96 1.43
CA PHE A 91 -13.15 -8.18 2.78
C PHE A 91 -11.74 -7.60 2.93
N PHE A 92 -10.79 -8.02 2.09
CA PHE A 92 -9.42 -7.51 2.13
C PHE A 92 -9.34 -6.01 1.80
N GLY A 93 -10.24 -5.48 0.98
CA GLY A 93 -10.38 -4.05 0.73
C GLY A 93 -10.79 -3.27 1.98
N ILE A 94 -11.80 -3.75 2.70
CA ILE A 94 -12.26 -3.15 3.96
C ILE A 94 -11.17 -3.27 5.03
N THR A 95 -10.54 -4.44 5.17
CA THR A 95 -9.40 -4.64 6.07
C THR A 95 -8.27 -3.66 5.79
N GLY A 96 -7.96 -3.40 4.52
CA GLY A 96 -6.95 -2.40 4.14
C GLY A 96 -7.37 -0.97 4.45
N ILE A 97 -8.65 -0.61 4.31
CA ILE A 97 -9.13 0.73 4.70
C ILE A 97 -9.02 0.92 6.21
N ILE A 98 -9.47 -0.07 6.99
CA ILE A 98 -9.39 -0.04 8.45
C ILE A 98 -7.92 -0.01 8.89
N GLY A 99 -7.08 -0.85 8.30
CA GLY A 99 -5.63 -0.86 8.50
C GLY A 99 -5.04 0.53 8.30
N LEU A 100 -5.32 1.15 7.16
CA LEU A 100 -4.80 2.47 6.82
C LEU A 100 -5.26 3.55 7.80
N MET A 101 -6.53 3.52 8.24
CA MET A 101 -7.03 4.45 9.25
C MET A 101 -6.28 4.30 10.58
N ILE A 102 -6.04 3.06 11.01
CA ILE A 102 -5.28 2.74 12.22
C ILE A 102 -3.82 3.17 12.06
N THR A 103 -3.18 2.88 10.93
CA THR A 103 -1.82 3.30 10.59
C THR A 103 -1.69 4.83 10.62
N PHE A 104 -2.68 5.53 10.05
CA PHE A 104 -2.67 6.99 9.98
C PHE A 104 -2.82 7.63 11.36
N ALA A 105 -3.84 7.20 12.11
CA ALA A 105 -4.10 7.69 13.46
C ALA A 105 -2.94 7.30 14.41
N GLY A 106 -2.51 6.05 14.38
CA GLY A 106 -1.44 5.52 15.21
C GLY A 106 -0.10 6.20 14.94
N GLY A 107 0.28 6.39 13.68
CA GLY A 107 1.53 7.05 13.31
C GLY A 107 1.58 8.51 13.76
N ILE A 108 0.49 9.27 13.58
CA ILE A 108 0.41 10.66 14.04
C ILE A 108 0.47 10.72 15.57
N ILE A 109 -0.31 9.87 16.25
CA ILE A 109 -0.36 9.87 17.72
C ILE A 109 0.99 9.45 18.31
N ALA A 110 1.63 8.41 17.75
CA ALA A 110 2.94 7.92 18.20
C ALA A 110 4.04 8.97 17.99
N PHE A 111 3.98 9.75 16.91
CA PHE A 111 4.92 10.84 16.65
C PHE A 111 4.73 12.03 17.60
N TRP A 112 3.48 12.49 17.81
CA TRP A 112 3.19 13.76 18.50
C TRP A 112 3.13 13.65 20.02
N HIS A 113 2.54 12.58 20.56
CA HIS A 113 2.18 12.52 21.97
C HIS A 113 3.08 11.60 22.79
N GLY A 114 4.17 11.11 22.21
CA GLY A 114 4.99 10.04 22.75
C GLY A 114 4.45 8.67 22.34
N SER A 115 5.38 7.80 21.98
CA SER A 115 5.18 6.48 21.40
C SER A 115 4.85 5.38 22.41
N ASN A 116 5.45 5.47 23.61
CA ASN A 116 5.36 4.47 24.68
C ASN A 116 4.14 4.68 25.59
N THR A 117 3.38 5.74 25.39
CA THR A 117 2.17 6.02 26.14
C THR A 117 1.01 5.19 25.60
N LEU A 118 0.12 4.80 26.51
CA LEU A 118 -1.07 4.02 26.19
C LEU A 118 -2.05 4.85 25.35
N ILE A 119 -2.89 4.17 24.56
CA ILE A 119 -4.02 4.82 23.91
C ILE A 119 -5.18 4.91 24.92
N PRO A 120 -5.74 6.11 25.18
CA PRO A 120 -6.72 6.33 26.24
C PRO A 120 -8.06 5.60 26.07
N PHE A 121 -8.27 4.88 24.96
CA PHE A 121 -9.51 4.18 24.64
C PHE A 121 -9.39 2.64 24.65
N PHE A 122 -8.17 2.09 24.74
CA PHE A 122 -7.96 0.64 24.85
C PHE A 122 -7.66 0.30 26.30
N SER A 123 -8.45 -0.62 26.88
CA SER A 123 -8.29 -1.08 28.27
C SER A 123 -7.06 -1.97 28.49
N SER A 124 -6.45 -2.44 27.40
CA SER A 124 -5.24 -3.26 27.40
C SER A 124 -3.99 -2.41 27.25
N ASN A 125 -2.83 -2.94 27.67
CA ASN A 125 -1.49 -2.34 27.60
C ASN A 125 -0.97 -2.06 26.16
N MET A 126 -1.85 -1.65 25.23
CA MET A 126 -1.51 -1.34 23.87
C MET A 126 -0.92 0.08 23.80
N THR A 127 0.38 0.13 23.55
CA THR A 127 1.09 1.39 23.26
C THR A 127 0.67 1.95 21.91
N ARG A 128 0.84 3.26 21.72
CA ARG A 128 0.52 3.92 20.45
C ARG A 128 1.32 3.38 19.29
N VAL A 129 2.55 2.95 19.54
CA VAL A 129 3.39 2.24 18.57
C VAL A 129 2.82 0.88 18.22
N GLN A 130 2.40 0.07 19.20
CA GLN A 130 1.74 -1.21 18.91
C GLN A 130 0.45 -1.04 18.09
N PHE A 131 -0.31 0.02 18.35
CA PHE A 131 -1.50 0.34 17.55
C PHE A 131 -1.14 0.73 16.11
N TYR A 132 -0.09 1.55 15.93
CA TYR A 132 0.47 1.83 14.61
C TYR A 132 0.91 0.56 13.88
N HIS A 133 1.67 -0.34 14.54
CA HIS A 133 2.11 -1.61 13.97
C HIS A 133 0.95 -2.55 13.63
N PHE A 134 -0.12 -2.54 14.43
CA PHE A 134 -1.32 -3.30 14.13
C PHE A 134 -1.98 -2.82 12.82
N GLY A 135 -2.06 -1.50 12.62
CA GLY A 135 -2.49 -0.92 11.34
C GLY A 135 -1.60 -1.38 10.17
N LEU A 136 -0.28 -1.28 10.34
CA LEU A 136 0.68 -1.73 9.32
C LEU A 136 0.52 -3.21 8.95
N ALA A 137 0.27 -4.07 9.95
CA ALA A 137 0.06 -5.50 9.72
C ALA A 137 -1.19 -5.75 8.86
N LEU A 138 -2.28 -5.03 9.12
CA LEU A 138 -3.50 -5.10 8.31
C LEU A 138 -3.27 -4.57 6.89
N ASP A 139 -2.50 -3.49 6.73
CA ASP A 139 -2.14 -2.93 5.43
C ASP A 139 -1.31 -3.90 4.59
N ILE A 140 -0.28 -4.51 5.19
CA ILE A 140 0.54 -5.54 4.52
C ILE A 140 -0.32 -6.72 4.14
N PHE A 141 -1.17 -7.21 5.04
CA PHE A 141 -2.03 -8.38 4.77
C PHE A 141 -2.99 -8.12 3.60
N SER A 142 -3.60 -6.93 3.55
CA SER A 142 -4.46 -6.50 2.45
C SER A 142 -3.70 -6.39 1.13
N LEU A 143 -2.55 -5.69 1.14
CA LEU A 143 -1.73 -5.50 -0.05
C LEU A 143 -1.16 -6.81 -0.58
N LEU A 144 -0.75 -7.72 0.29
CA LEU A 144 -0.23 -9.04 -0.06
C LEU A 144 -1.30 -9.86 -0.80
N TYR A 145 -2.54 -9.90 -0.27
CA TYR A 145 -3.65 -10.54 -0.95
C TYR A 145 -3.83 -9.97 -2.37
N PHE A 146 -3.88 -8.63 -2.50
CA PHE A 146 -4.06 -8.02 -3.80
C PHE A 146 -2.89 -8.28 -4.75
N ALA A 147 -1.65 -8.27 -4.25
CA ALA A 147 -0.44 -8.51 -5.03
C ALA A 147 -0.39 -9.94 -5.59
N LEU A 148 -0.71 -10.94 -4.76
CA LEU A 148 -0.69 -12.36 -5.14
C LEU A 148 -1.87 -12.76 -6.02
N THR A 149 -3.04 -12.17 -5.82
CA THR A 149 -4.21 -12.50 -6.63
C THR A 149 -4.17 -11.78 -7.97
N LYS A 150 -4.05 -12.56 -9.06
CA LYS A 150 -4.15 -12.02 -10.42
C LYS A 150 -5.60 -11.59 -10.70
N PRO A 151 -5.82 -10.45 -11.38
CA PRO A 151 -7.13 -10.15 -11.92
C PRO A 151 -7.52 -11.26 -12.90
N ASP A 152 -8.69 -11.85 -12.68
CA ASP A 152 -9.15 -13.10 -13.25
C ASP A 152 -8.88 -13.21 -14.77
N SER A 153 -7.97 -14.11 -15.16
CA SER A 153 -7.44 -14.24 -16.53
C SER A 153 -8.53 -14.60 -17.56
N ARG A 154 -9.66 -15.15 -17.10
CA ARG A 154 -10.85 -15.44 -17.92
C ARG A 154 -11.50 -14.17 -18.48
N ILE A 155 -11.35 -13.02 -17.82
CA ILE A 155 -11.91 -11.73 -18.27
C ILE A 155 -11.11 -11.18 -19.45
N SER A 156 -9.78 -11.35 -19.46
CA SER A 156 -8.93 -10.97 -20.59
C SER A 156 -9.26 -11.78 -21.85
N LYS A 157 -9.47 -13.10 -21.70
CA LYS A 157 -9.94 -14.02 -22.76
C LYS A 157 -11.34 -13.61 -23.25
N ARG A 158 -12.33 -13.46 -22.37
CA ARG A 158 -13.70 -13.04 -22.76
C ARG A 158 -13.75 -11.65 -23.41
N ARG A 159 -12.90 -10.69 -23.01
CA ARG A 159 -12.79 -9.38 -23.68
C ARG A 159 -12.12 -9.49 -25.06
N LYS A 160 -11.08 -10.31 -25.21
CA LYS A 160 -10.48 -10.63 -26.53
C LYS A 160 -11.50 -11.32 -27.43
N ASP A 161 -12.27 -12.26 -26.91
CA ASP A 161 -13.30 -13.00 -27.65
C ASP A 161 -14.49 -12.12 -28.07
N ARG A 162 -14.96 -11.21 -27.19
CA ARG A 162 -16.02 -10.25 -27.53
C ARG A 162 -15.56 -9.23 -28.59
N LYS A 163 -14.30 -8.76 -28.54
CA LYS A 163 -13.75 -7.87 -29.58
C LYS A 163 -13.57 -8.58 -30.92
N SER A 164 -13.13 -9.85 -30.88
CA SER A 164 -13.05 -10.73 -32.05
C SER A 164 -14.43 -10.94 -32.69
N LYS A 165 -15.46 -11.28 -31.90
CA LYS A 165 -16.84 -11.44 -32.37
C LYS A 165 -17.42 -10.14 -32.96
N LYS A 166 -17.25 -8.99 -32.31
CA LYS A 166 -17.71 -7.69 -32.86
C LYS A 166 -17.03 -7.32 -34.19
N LYS A 167 -15.74 -7.64 -34.37
CA LYS A 167 -15.03 -7.44 -35.65
C LYS A 167 -15.55 -8.38 -36.75
N LYS A 168 -15.81 -9.66 -36.43
CA LYS A 168 -16.38 -10.63 -37.38
C LYS A 168 -17.78 -10.22 -37.85
N VAL A 169 -18.64 -9.73 -36.95
CA VAL A 169 -20.00 -9.26 -37.31
C VAL A 169 -19.96 -8.04 -38.23
N LYS A 170 -19.03 -7.10 -38.03
CA LYS A 170 -18.86 -5.95 -38.92
C LYS A 170 -18.36 -6.32 -40.32
N ARG A 171 -17.57 -7.39 -40.46
CA ARG A 171 -17.07 -7.86 -41.76
C ARG A 171 -18.11 -8.62 -42.59
N LYS A 172 -19.17 -9.18 -41.97
CA LYS A 172 -20.28 -9.84 -42.69
C LYS A 172 -21.38 -8.86 -43.15
N LYS A 173 -21.30 -7.59 -42.77
CA LYS A 173 -22.27 -6.53 -43.12
C LYS A 173 -21.75 -5.57 -44.20
N LYS A 174 -20.54 -5.81 -44.71
CA LYS A 174 -19.99 -5.21 -45.93
C LYS A 174 -19.96 -6.29 -46.99
#